data_AF-A0A1I1ZF36-F1
#
_entry.id   AF-A0A1I1ZF36-F1
#
_cell.length_a   1.000
_cell.length_b   1.000
_cell.length_c   1.000
_cell.angle_alpha   90.00
_cell.angle_beta   90.00
_cell.angle_gamma   90.00
#
_symmetry.space_group_name_H-M   'P 1'
#
loop_
_entity.id
_entity.type
_entity.pdbx_description
1 polymer ?
#
loop_
_entity_poly.entity_id
_entity_poly.type
_entity_poly.pdbx_seq_one_letter_code
_entity_poly.pdbx_strand_id
1 'polypeptide(L)'
;MQMNTPPRSTIRLTRRGRVALIATGAVVAATAVTVPLLTLTTEHEERRPTSLVIPEGWRTGQVYEAVDNALALPLGSTKRSLAKANLKLPNDAEGNPEGYLYPATYPVDRTATPESLLALMVNTANKKFSGSPVTAGAQRNAMNLYQAITIASIIQAEVSTKADMGKVSRVIFNRLERGMPLQMDATLDYALNRFTPTTTTNDTKLESPYNSYQRMGLPPTPISNPGQAAMRAAINPTPGNWLYFVTVKPGDTRFTASYEEQQRNVAEFNRLRRSASPSASNSPSTSISTPVPGSPSASAPS
;
A
#
# COMPACT_ATOMS: atom_id res chain seq x y z
N MET A 1 -54.69 20.25 24.03
CA MET A 1 -53.34 19.66 24.18
C MET A 1 -53.37 18.26 23.59
N GLN A 2 -52.27 17.88 22.92
CA GLN A 2 -52.00 16.60 22.23
C GLN A 2 -52.68 16.34 20.88
N MET A 3 -51.80 16.38 19.87
CA MET A 3 -51.95 15.97 18.48
C MET A 3 -51.67 14.46 18.30
N ASN A 4 -52.19 13.94 17.19
CA ASN A 4 -51.53 13.09 16.16
C ASN A 4 -52.11 11.69 15.89
N THR A 5 -52.94 11.68 14.84
CA THR A 5 -52.89 10.94 13.56
C THR A 5 -52.21 9.56 13.46
N PRO A 6 -52.85 8.56 12.78
CA PRO A 6 -52.31 7.22 12.49
C PRO A 6 -51.73 7.14 11.03
N PRO A 7 -51.49 5.95 10.40
CA PRO A 7 -50.15 5.42 10.11
C PRO A 7 -49.82 5.22 8.60
N ARG A 8 -48.66 4.61 8.32
CA ARG A 8 -48.14 4.00 7.04
C ARG A 8 -47.19 4.84 6.18
N SER A 9 -45.94 4.40 6.07
CA SER A 9 -45.44 3.48 5.03
C SER A 9 -43.94 3.67 4.80
N THR A 10 -43.27 2.55 4.57
CA THR A 10 -41.84 2.43 4.30
C THR A 10 -41.51 2.83 2.85
N ILE A 11 -40.54 3.72 2.65
CA ILE A 11 -39.82 3.83 1.39
C ILE A 11 -38.32 3.78 1.70
N ARG A 12 -37.70 2.66 1.28
CA ARG A 12 -36.25 2.50 1.21
C ARG A 12 -35.74 3.26 -0.02
N LEU A 13 -34.75 4.13 0.14
CA LEU A 13 -33.99 4.68 -0.98
C LEU A 13 -32.60 4.02 -1.05
N THR A 14 -32.28 3.52 -2.24
CA THR A 14 -31.01 2.91 -2.62
C THR A 14 -30.01 3.96 -3.14
N ARG A 15 -28.74 3.55 -3.12
CA ARG A 15 -27.56 4.30 -3.56
C ARG A 15 -27.38 4.14 -5.07
N ARG A 16 -27.53 5.20 -5.87
CA ARG A 16 -26.82 5.47 -7.15
C ARG A 16 -27.28 6.81 -7.72
N GLY A 17 -26.33 7.64 -8.15
CA GLY A 17 -26.58 8.79 -9.04
C GLY A 17 -26.57 10.17 -8.38
N ARG A 18 -25.41 10.60 -7.84
CA ARG A 18 -25.14 12.03 -7.62
C ARG A 18 -24.20 12.52 -8.72
N VAL A 19 -24.75 13.01 -9.82
CA VAL A 19 -24.17 14.08 -10.65
C VAL A 19 -25.32 14.84 -11.31
N ALA A 20 -25.51 16.10 -10.95
CA ALA A 20 -25.93 17.19 -11.85
C ALA A 20 -25.90 18.49 -11.03
N LEU A 21 -24.87 19.30 -11.28
CA LEU A 21 -24.65 20.62 -10.72
C LEU A 21 -25.37 21.64 -11.63
N ILE A 22 -26.36 22.31 -11.04
CA ILE A 22 -26.94 23.63 -11.34
C ILE A 22 -26.60 24.25 -12.71
N ALA A 23 -27.61 24.38 -13.56
CA ALA A 23 -27.69 25.49 -14.52
C ALA A 23 -28.61 26.56 -13.91
N THR A 24 -28.15 27.82 -13.81
CA THR A 24 -28.66 29.00 -14.55
C THR A 24 -28.01 30.26 -13.96
N GLY A 25 -27.55 31.18 -14.81
CA GLY A 25 -27.12 32.51 -14.39
C GLY A 25 -26.21 33.19 -15.41
N ALA A 26 -26.76 33.55 -16.56
CA ALA A 26 -26.09 34.39 -17.54
C ALA A 26 -26.08 35.85 -17.09
N VAL A 27 -24.91 36.49 -17.07
CA VAL A 27 -24.78 37.94 -17.25
C VAL A 27 -23.69 38.18 -18.29
N VAL A 28 -24.11 38.90 -19.33
CA VAL A 28 -23.34 39.35 -20.49
C VAL A 28 -22.38 40.47 -20.05
N ALA A 29 -21.12 40.34 -20.42
CA ALA A 29 -20.23 41.50 -20.63
C ALA A 29 -19.25 41.14 -21.76
N ALA A 30 -19.49 41.75 -22.91
CA ALA A 30 -18.68 41.63 -24.10
C ALA A 30 -17.33 42.35 -23.91
N THR A 31 -16.23 41.64 -24.13
CA THR A 31 -14.97 42.23 -24.57
C THR A 31 -14.53 41.50 -25.81
N ALA A 32 -14.61 42.18 -26.95
CA ALA A 32 -14.10 41.71 -28.23
C ALA A 32 -12.60 41.47 -28.11
N VAL A 33 -12.17 40.21 -28.16
CA VAL A 33 -10.78 39.85 -28.42
C VAL A 33 -10.68 39.59 -29.91
N THR A 34 -10.08 40.55 -30.62
CA THR A 34 -9.69 40.43 -32.02
C THR A 34 -8.89 39.14 -32.22
N VAL A 35 -9.36 38.26 -33.11
CA VAL A 35 -8.62 37.07 -33.55
C VAL A 35 -7.64 37.51 -34.65
N PRO A 36 -6.32 37.47 -34.44
CA PRO A 36 -5.41 37.44 -35.56
C PRO A 36 -5.44 36.02 -36.11
N LEU A 37 -6.22 35.83 -37.18
CA LEU A 37 -6.10 34.70 -38.07
C LEU A 37 -4.79 34.90 -38.85
N LEU A 38 -3.67 34.33 -38.41
CA LEU A 38 -2.51 33.94 -39.24
C LEU A 38 -1.36 33.42 -38.37
N THR A 39 -1.29 32.11 -38.17
CA THR A 39 -0.16 31.24 -38.54
C THR A 39 -0.37 29.86 -37.92
N LEU A 40 -0.65 28.89 -38.79
CA LEU A 40 -0.51 27.47 -38.56
C LEU A 40 0.96 27.15 -38.25
N THR A 41 1.38 27.24 -36.99
CA THR A 41 2.53 26.52 -36.41
C THR A 41 2.41 26.62 -34.89
N THR A 42 1.45 25.90 -34.30
CA THR A 42 1.63 25.46 -32.92
C THR A 42 1.91 23.98 -33.00
N GLU A 43 3.20 23.68 -32.99
CA GLU A 43 3.69 22.35 -32.63
C GLU A 43 2.87 21.88 -31.43
N HIS A 44 2.27 20.70 -31.53
CA HIS A 44 1.84 19.94 -30.36
C HIS A 44 3.11 19.64 -29.54
N GLU A 45 3.66 20.62 -28.83
CA GLU A 45 4.41 20.32 -27.62
C GLU A 45 3.38 19.73 -26.67
N GLU A 46 3.30 18.41 -26.63
CA GLU A 46 2.65 17.69 -25.54
C GLU A 46 3.23 18.24 -24.23
N ARG A 47 2.46 19.09 -23.55
CA ARG A 47 2.94 19.81 -22.36
C ARG A 47 3.17 18.79 -21.25
N ARG A 48 4.42 18.36 -21.06
CA ARG A 48 4.84 17.56 -19.92
C ARG A 48 4.45 18.28 -18.61
N PRO A 49 3.99 17.55 -17.58
CA PRO A 49 3.75 18.13 -16.27
C PRO A 49 5.06 18.72 -15.73
N THR A 50 4.97 19.75 -14.90
CA THR A 50 6.14 20.35 -14.23
C THR A 50 6.59 19.57 -13.00
N SER A 51 5.75 18.63 -12.53
CA SER A 51 6.07 17.76 -11.40
C SER A 51 5.37 16.41 -11.48
N LEU A 52 5.97 15.41 -10.85
CA LEU A 52 5.49 14.04 -10.73
C LEU A 52 5.29 13.69 -9.26
N VAL A 53 4.07 13.33 -8.87
CA VAL A 53 3.76 12.88 -7.51
C VAL A 53 3.83 11.36 -7.46
N ILE A 54 4.64 10.83 -6.53
CA ILE A 54 4.72 9.41 -6.20
C ILE A 54 4.11 9.18 -4.82
N PRO A 55 2.91 8.58 -4.73
CA PRO A 55 2.26 8.24 -3.46
C PRO A 55 3.00 7.15 -2.67
N GLU A 56 2.78 7.13 -1.35
CA GLU A 56 3.26 6.06 -0.48
C GLU A 56 2.59 4.72 -0.82
N GLY A 57 3.33 3.61 -0.64
CA GLY A 57 2.83 2.26 -0.87
C GLY A 57 2.77 1.84 -2.35
N TRP A 58 3.17 2.71 -3.28
CA TRP A 58 3.29 2.33 -4.68
C TRP A 58 4.42 1.34 -4.90
N ARG A 59 4.19 0.35 -5.77
CA ARG A 59 5.22 -0.58 -6.24
C ARG A 59 6.01 0.03 -7.39
N THR A 60 7.22 -0.46 -7.62
CA THR A 60 8.11 -0.01 -8.71
C THR A 60 7.44 0.02 -10.07
N GLY A 61 6.61 -0.99 -10.40
CA GLY A 61 5.84 -1.01 -11.65
C GLY A 61 4.94 0.23 -11.83
N GLN A 62 4.23 0.64 -10.78
CA GLN A 62 3.37 1.84 -10.81
C GLN A 62 4.20 3.11 -10.96
N VAL A 63 5.38 3.17 -10.31
CA VAL A 63 6.30 4.30 -10.45
C VAL A 63 6.84 4.39 -11.87
N TYR A 64 7.22 3.27 -12.48
CA TYR A 64 7.71 3.24 -13.86
C TYR A 64 6.66 3.75 -14.85
N GLU A 65 5.42 3.28 -14.72
CA GLU A 65 4.31 3.75 -15.56
C GLU A 65 4.07 5.25 -15.38
N ALA A 66 4.14 5.75 -14.14
CA ALA A 66 3.94 7.18 -13.88
C ALA A 66 5.07 8.05 -14.44
N VAL A 67 6.31 7.57 -14.42
CA VAL A 67 7.46 8.23 -15.07
C VAL A 67 7.30 8.22 -16.59
N ASP A 68 6.93 7.07 -17.19
CA ASP A 68 6.70 6.97 -18.63
C ASP A 68 5.63 7.96 -19.08
N ASN A 69 4.50 8.01 -18.37
CA ASN A 69 3.42 8.95 -18.65
C ASN A 69 3.83 10.42 -18.47
N ALA A 70 4.56 10.74 -17.40
CA ALA A 70 5.01 12.12 -17.15
C ALA A 70 6.02 12.63 -18.19
N LEU A 71 6.79 11.73 -18.81
CA LEU A 71 7.77 12.07 -19.84
C LEU A 71 7.23 11.90 -21.27
N ALA A 72 5.96 11.50 -21.42
CA ALA A 72 5.35 11.15 -22.70
C ALA A 72 6.17 10.08 -23.46
N LEU A 73 6.58 9.04 -22.74
CA LEU A 73 7.34 7.91 -23.29
C LEU A 73 6.45 6.67 -23.45
N PRO A 74 6.78 5.76 -24.38
CA PRO A 74 6.11 4.47 -24.45
C PRO A 74 6.22 3.70 -23.13
N LEU A 75 5.16 2.98 -22.74
CA LEU A 75 5.17 2.17 -21.52
C LEU A 75 6.34 1.17 -21.49
N GLY A 76 6.93 1.02 -20.30
CA GLY A 76 8.11 0.20 -20.05
C GLY A 76 9.44 0.87 -20.39
N SER A 77 9.46 2.13 -20.87
CA SER A 77 10.71 2.84 -21.18
C SER A 77 11.56 3.04 -19.93
N THR A 78 10.93 3.43 -18.83
CA THR A 78 11.58 3.60 -17.53
C THR A 78 12.15 2.28 -17.02
N LYS A 79 11.41 1.19 -17.12
CA LYS A 79 11.92 -0.14 -16.73
C LYS A 79 13.16 -0.53 -17.53
N ARG A 80 13.18 -0.28 -18.84
CA ARG A 80 14.35 -0.56 -19.71
C ARG A 80 15.56 0.33 -19.39
N SER A 81 15.34 1.51 -18.83
CA SER A 81 16.40 2.44 -18.44
C SER A 81 17.13 2.06 -17.15
N LEU A 82 16.58 1.13 -16.35
CA LEU A 82 17.06 0.84 -14.99
C LEU A 82 18.56 0.52 -14.93
N ALA A 83 19.06 -0.29 -15.87
CA ALA A 83 20.48 -0.66 -15.93
C ALA A 83 21.41 0.54 -16.21
N LYS A 84 20.90 1.59 -16.87
CA LYS A 84 21.65 2.82 -17.18
C LYS A 84 21.57 3.85 -16.05
N ALA A 85 20.57 3.75 -15.18
CA ALA A 85 20.31 4.72 -14.14
C ALA A 85 21.36 4.72 -13.01
N ASN A 86 22.21 3.68 -12.92
CA ASN A 86 23.28 3.54 -11.92
C ASN A 86 22.82 3.91 -10.49
N LEU A 87 21.71 3.30 -10.07
CA LEU A 87 21.04 3.61 -8.81
C LEU A 87 21.92 3.25 -7.62
N LYS A 88 22.04 4.17 -6.65
CA LYS A 88 22.80 3.97 -5.40
C LYS A 88 22.00 3.13 -4.40
N LEU A 89 21.73 1.89 -4.75
CA LEU A 89 21.03 0.92 -3.90
C LEU A 89 22.04 0.20 -2.99
N PRO A 90 21.62 -0.28 -1.80
CA PRO A 90 22.49 -1.15 -1.00
C PRO A 90 22.68 -2.51 -1.70
N ASN A 91 23.74 -3.22 -1.31
CA ASN A 91 24.06 -4.53 -1.86
C ASN A 91 22.92 -5.55 -1.66
N ASP A 92 22.25 -5.52 -0.50
CA ASP A 92 21.10 -6.40 -0.20
C ASP A 92 19.92 -6.23 -1.18
N ALA A 93 19.86 -5.11 -1.91
CA ALA A 93 18.81 -4.88 -2.89
C ALA A 93 19.06 -5.61 -4.22
N GLU A 94 20.30 -6.07 -4.49
CA GLU A 94 20.67 -6.78 -5.72
C GLU A 94 20.21 -6.04 -7.00
N GLY A 95 20.22 -4.70 -6.97
CA GLY A 95 19.76 -3.86 -8.09
C GLY A 95 18.24 -3.67 -8.20
N ASN A 96 17.43 -4.28 -7.34
CA ASN A 96 15.99 -4.06 -7.26
C ASN A 96 15.66 -2.77 -6.49
N PRO A 97 15.04 -1.75 -7.13
CA PRO A 97 14.73 -0.49 -6.46
C PRO A 97 13.44 -0.51 -5.61
N GLU A 98 12.77 -1.65 -5.47
CA GLU A 98 11.58 -1.78 -4.61
C GLU A 98 11.91 -1.37 -3.17
N GLY A 99 11.14 -0.43 -2.60
CA GLY A 99 11.41 0.18 -1.30
C GLY A 99 12.25 1.45 -1.33
N TYR A 100 12.90 1.77 -2.46
CA TYR A 100 13.82 2.90 -2.62
C TYR A 100 13.33 3.99 -3.57
N LEU A 101 12.24 3.77 -4.32
CA LEU A 101 11.62 4.83 -5.12
C LEU A 101 10.75 5.71 -4.22
N TYR A 102 11.42 6.57 -3.46
CA TYR A 102 10.83 7.27 -2.31
C TYR A 102 9.55 8.05 -2.67
N PRO A 103 8.48 7.97 -1.84
CA PRO A 103 7.26 8.75 -2.05
C PRO A 103 7.47 10.24 -1.83
N ALA A 104 7.34 11.05 -2.88
CA ALA A 104 7.42 12.51 -2.83
C ALA A 104 6.88 13.14 -4.13
N THR A 105 6.94 14.46 -4.21
CA THR A 105 6.76 15.21 -5.45
C THR A 105 8.13 15.54 -6.04
N TYR A 106 8.35 15.17 -7.29
CA TYR A 106 9.59 15.37 -8.03
C TYR A 106 9.40 16.39 -9.15
N PRO A 107 10.35 17.30 -9.38
CA PRO A 107 10.30 18.19 -10.53
C PRO A 107 10.47 17.40 -11.83
N VAL A 108 9.73 17.77 -12.86
CA VAL A 108 9.85 17.24 -14.22
C VAL A 108 10.16 18.42 -15.13
N ASP A 109 11.45 18.73 -15.24
CA ASP A 109 11.92 19.77 -16.16
C ASP A 109 12.13 19.22 -17.58
N ARG A 110 12.50 20.10 -18.51
CA ARG A 110 12.69 19.73 -19.94
C ARG A 110 13.81 18.72 -20.16
N THR A 111 14.76 18.62 -19.23
CA THR A 111 15.90 17.70 -19.28
C THR A 111 15.66 16.40 -18.51
N ALA A 112 14.50 16.27 -17.85
CA ALA A 112 14.15 15.09 -17.07
C ALA A 112 14.15 13.82 -17.96
N THR A 113 14.91 12.83 -17.51
CA THR A 113 14.98 11.49 -18.09
C THR A 113 14.49 10.46 -17.07
N PRO A 114 14.07 9.27 -17.52
CA PRO A 114 13.74 8.18 -16.60
C PRO A 114 14.86 7.90 -15.59
N GLU A 115 16.12 7.85 -16.05
CA GLU A 115 17.30 7.61 -15.24
C GLU A 115 17.46 8.68 -14.15
N SER A 116 17.33 9.96 -14.53
CA SER A 116 17.48 11.08 -13.59
C SER A 116 16.40 11.08 -12.50
N LEU A 117 15.16 10.74 -12.85
CA LEU A 117 14.04 10.69 -11.90
C LEU A 117 14.19 9.50 -10.95
N LEU A 118 14.53 8.31 -11.45
CA LEU A 118 14.78 7.14 -10.60
C LEU A 118 15.96 7.39 -9.64
N ALA A 119 17.06 7.96 -10.15
CA ALA A 119 18.22 8.29 -9.32
C ALA A 119 17.86 9.32 -8.24
N LEU A 120 17.05 10.34 -8.57
CA LEU A 120 16.57 11.33 -7.61
C LEU A 120 15.70 10.69 -6.51
N MET A 121 14.81 9.76 -6.87
CA MET A 121 13.98 9.01 -5.91
C MET A 121 14.84 8.18 -4.96
N VAL A 122 15.81 7.41 -5.47
CA VAL A 122 16.72 6.59 -4.66
C VAL A 122 17.61 7.45 -3.75
N ASN A 123 18.15 8.54 -4.27
CA ASN A 123 18.93 9.49 -3.45
C ASN A 123 18.07 10.09 -2.33
N THR A 124 16.79 10.34 -2.60
CA THR A 124 15.84 10.82 -1.59
C THR A 124 15.58 9.77 -0.52
N ALA A 125 15.35 8.50 -0.90
CA ALA A 125 15.25 7.38 0.05
C ALA A 125 16.49 7.29 0.93
N ASN A 126 17.69 7.28 0.32
CA ASN A 126 18.95 7.19 1.05
C ASN A 126 19.09 8.32 2.06
N LYS A 127 18.77 9.56 1.68
CA LYS A 127 18.81 10.72 2.60
C LYS A 127 17.80 10.59 3.75
N LYS A 128 16.61 10.06 3.48
CA LYS A 128 15.52 9.95 4.47
C LYS A 128 15.69 8.76 5.41
N PHE A 129 16.24 7.66 4.91
CA PHE A 129 16.36 6.39 5.65
C PHE A 129 17.75 6.18 6.27
N SER A 130 18.80 6.81 5.77
CA SER A 130 20.16 6.66 6.35
C SER A 130 20.44 7.62 7.52
N GLY A 131 19.40 8.25 8.09
CA GLY A 131 19.55 9.12 9.24
C GLY A 131 19.84 8.34 10.52
N SER A 132 20.64 8.92 11.43
CA SER A 132 21.03 8.29 12.71
C SER A 132 19.87 7.64 13.50
N PRO A 133 18.66 8.24 13.61
CA PRO A 133 17.55 7.60 14.33
C PRO A 133 17.11 6.27 13.71
N VAL A 134 17.15 6.18 12.38
CA VAL A 134 16.75 4.99 11.62
C VAL A 134 17.78 3.89 11.78
N THR A 135 19.06 4.20 11.55
CA THR A 135 20.15 3.24 11.73
C THR A 135 20.22 2.71 13.15
N ALA A 136 20.13 3.59 14.16
CA ALA A 136 20.15 3.19 15.56
C ALA A 136 18.92 2.33 15.92
N GLY A 137 17.74 2.66 15.39
CA GLY A 137 16.53 1.88 15.64
C GLY A 137 16.55 0.50 14.98
N ALA A 138 17.06 0.39 13.76
CA ALA A 138 17.27 -0.91 13.10
C ALA A 138 18.23 -1.79 13.91
N GLN A 139 19.36 -1.23 14.34
CA GLN A 139 20.34 -1.94 15.18
C GLN A 139 19.75 -2.40 16.52
N ARG A 140 18.98 -1.54 17.22
CA ARG A 140 18.31 -1.92 18.49
C ARG A 140 17.37 -3.12 18.32
N ASN A 141 16.78 -3.28 17.14
CA ASN A 141 15.87 -4.38 16.83
C ASN A 141 16.58 -5.54 16.10
N ALA A 142 17.92 -5.59 16.11
CA ALA A 142 18.74 -6.60 15.46
C ALA A 142 18.47 -6.76 13.95
N MET A 143 18.20 -5.65 13.25
CA MET A 143 17.97 -5.61 11.81
C MET A 143 19.00 -4.74 11.09
N ASN A 144 19.26 -5.07 9.83
CA ASN A 144 19.91 -4.13 8.92
C ASN A 144 18.90 -3.13 8.32
N LEU A 145 19.41 -2.11 7.62
CA LEU A 145 18.56 -1.05 7.04
C LEU A 145 17.59 -1.60 5.99
N TYR A 146 18.04 -2.54 5.16
CA TYR A 146 17.22 -3.14 4.12
C TYR A 146 16.03 -3.90 4.72
N GLN A 147 16.25 -4.71 5.77
CA GLN A 147 15.21 -5.39 6.53
C GLN A 147 14.22 -4.41 7.17
N ALA A 148 14.70 -3.29 7.72
CA ALA A 148 13.83 -2.27 8.28
C ALA A 148 12.93 -1.63 7.20
N ILE A 149 13.44 -1.41 5.99
CA ILE A 149 12.65 -0.93 4.84
C ILE A 149 11.67 -2.02 4.36
N THR A 150 12.07 -3.29 4.37
CA THR A 150 11.18 -4.42 4.07
C THR A 150 9.99 -4.44 5.03
N ILE A 151 10.23 -4.35 6.34
CA ILE A 151 9.16 -4.26 7.35
C ILE A 151 8.29 -3.02 7.13
N ALA A 152 8.90 -1.86 6.86
CA ALA A 152 8.16 -0.63 6.58
C ALA A 152 7.23 -0.78 5.37
N SER A 153 7.67 -1.47 4.31
CA SER A 153 6.85 -1.72 3.12
C SER A 153 5.65 -2.62 3.39
N ILE A 154 5.79 -3.59 4.31
CA ILE A 154 4.68 -4.44 4.78
C ILE A 154 3.70 -3.60 5.61
N ILE A 155 4.21 -2.84 6.59
CA ILE A 155 3.39 -1.97 7.45
C ILE A 155 2.57 -0.97 6.62
N GLN A 156 3.21 -0.33 5.62
CA GLN A 156 2.55 0.64 4.74
C GLN A 156 1.39 0.03 3.97
N ALA A 157 1.51 -1.23 3.55
CA ALA A 157 0.51 -1.94 2.77
C ALA A 157 -0.66 -2.46 3.61
N GLU A 158 -0.44 -2.76 4.90
CA GLU A 158 -1.45 -3.34 5.78
C GLU A 158 -2.40 -2.30 6.39
N VAL A 159 -1.89 -1.12 6.76
CA VAL A 159 -2.65 -0.13 7.52
C VAL A 159 -2.31 1.31 7.15
N SER A 160 -3.32 2.19 7.20
CA SER A 160 -3.18 3.60 6.83
C SER A 160 -2.99 4.55 8.01
N THR A 161 -3.34 4.14 9.24
CA THR A 161 -3.24 5.02 10.41
C THR A 161 -1.89 4.87 11.11
N LYS A 162 -1.30 5.99 11.56
CA LYS A 162 -0.01 5.98 12.30
C LYS A 162 -0.08 5.14 13.59
N ALA A 163 -1.23 5.13 14.25
CA ALA A 163 -1.43 4.37 15.48
C ALA A 163 -1.39 2.86 15.21
N ASP A 164 -2.05 2.42 14.15
CA ASP A 164 -2.08 1.01 13.77
C ASP A 164 -0.74 0.56 13.19
N MET A 165 -0.03 1.42 12.45
CA MET A 165 1.32 1.12 11.93
C MET A 165 2.28 0.64 13.02
N GLY A 166 2.30 1.32 14.18
CA GLY A 166 3.15 0.94 15.31
C GLY A 166 2.75 -0.40 15.94
N LYS A 167 1.45 -0.73 15.97
CA LYS A 167 0.95 -2.01 16.49
C LYS A 167 1.15 -3.16 15.50
N VAL A 168 0.97 -2.94 14.19
CA VAL A 168 1.30 -3.92 13.14
C VAL A 168 2.79 -4.22 13.15
N SER A 169 3.63 -3.18 13.30
CA SER A 169 5.07 -3.38 13.50
C SER A 169 5.35 -4.31 14.68
N ARG A 170 4.70 -4.07 15.83
CA ARG A 170 4.84 -4.95 17.00
C ARG A 170 4.39 -6.40 16.72
N VAL A 171 3.30 -6.61 15.98
CA VAL A 171 2.87 -7.95 15.57
C VAL A 171 3.94 -8.64 14.73
N ILE A 172 4.56 -7.94 13.78
CA ILE A 172 5.65 -8.47 12.95
C ILE A 172 6.81 -8.93 13.85
N PHE A 173 7.31 -8.08 14.75
CA PHE A 173 8.40 -8.44 15.64
C PHE A 173 8.05 -9.60 16.57
N ASN A 174 6.89 -9.56 17.23
CA ASN A 174 6.47 -10.63 18.13
C ASN A 174 6.35 -11.98 17.42
N ARG A 175 5.96 -11.99 16.14
CA ARG A 175 5.93 -13.21 15.32
C ARG A 175 7.32 -13.69 14.93
N LEU A 176 8.19 -12.79 14.48
CA LEU A 176 9.59 -13.13 14.16
C LEU A 176 10.31 -13.72 15.38
N GLU A 177 10.19 -13.08 16.55
CA GLU A 177 10.79 -13.52 17.81
C GLU A 177 10.31 -14.90 18.27
N ARG A 178 9.05 -15.26 17.93
CA ARG A 178 8.45 -16.56 18.28
C ARG A 178 8.63 -17.62 17.21
N GLY A 179 9.33 -17.33 16.11
CA GLY A 179 9.39 -18.24 14.98
C GLY A 179 7.99 -18.56 14.46
N MET A 180 7.16 -17.54 14.23
CA MET A 180 5.85 -17.66 13.58
C MET A 180 5.92 -17.08 12.14
N PRO A 181 5.20 -17.66 11.18
CA PRO A 181 5.04 -17.04 9.86
C PRO A 181 4.31 -15.70 10.01
N LEU A 182 4.68 -14.71 9.19
CA LEU A 182 4.09 -13.36 9.32
C LEU A 182 2.61 -13.35 8.94
N GLN A 183 2.21 -14.14 7.92
CA GLN A 183 0.84 -14.25 7.42
C GLN A 183 0.23 -12.88 7.06
N MET A 184 0.98 -12.09 6.29
CA MET A 184 0.60 -10.74 5.86
C MET A 184 0.00 -10.80 4.46
N ASP A 185 -1.26 -10.41 4.31
CA ASP A 185 -1.99 -10.45 3.03
C ASP A 185 -1.28 -9.63 1.95
N ALA A 186 -0.70 -8.49 2.32
CA ALA A 186 0.03 -7.63 1.40
C ALA A 186 1.18 -8.35 0.67
N THR A 187 1.78 -9.36 1.31
CA THR A 187 2.89 -10.13 0.71
C THR A 187 2.41 -11.09 -0.37
N LEU A 188 1.22 -11.68 -0.22
CA LEU A 188 0.56 -12.49 -1.26
C LEU A 188 0.10 -11.62 -2.42
N ASP A 189 -0.48 -10.47 -2.13
CA ASP A 189 -0.90 -9.51 -3.15
C ASP A 189 0.26 -8.97 -3.97
N TYR A 190 1.44 -8.83 -3.35
CA TYR A 190 2.68 -8.54 -4.07
C TYR A 190 3.06 -9.69 -4.99
N ALA A 191 3.10 -10.93 -4.47
CA ALA A 191 3.44 -12.12 -5.24
C ALA A 191 2.53 -12.33 -6.47
N LEU A 192 1.24 -12.03 -6.33
CA LEU A 192 0.22 -12.18 -7.37
C LEU A 192 0.11 -10.95 -8.28
N ASN A 193 0.92 -9.91 -8.05
CA ASN A 193 0.86 -8.62 -8.73
C ASN A 193 -0.57 -8.04 -8.79
N ARG A 194 -1.30 -8.08 -7.67
CA ARG A 194 -2.66 -7.56 -7.55
C ARG A 194 -2.79 -6.58 -6.39
N PHE A 195 -3.90 -5.84 -6.41
CA PHE A 195 -4.28 -4.88 -5.37
C PHE A 195 -5.73 -5.17 -4.97
N THR A 196 -5.96 -6.17 -4.12
CA THR A 196 -7.30 -6.61 -3.74
C THR A 196 -7.45 -6.64 -2.22
N PRO A 197 -8.57 -6.18 -1.66
CA PRO A 197 -8.78 -6.27 -0.22
C PRO A 197 -9.17 -7.69 0.24
N THR A 198 -9.00 -8.72 -0.59
CA THR A 198 -9.45 -10.08 -0.29
C THR A 198 -8.44 -11.12 -0.71
N THR A 199 -7.91 -11.79 0.32
CA THR A 199 -7.10 -13.01 0.21
C THR A 199 -7.99 -14.23 0.38
N THR A 200 -7.88 -15.18 -0.53
CA THR A 200 -8.58 -16.47 -0.46
C THR A 200 -7.70 -17.53 0.20
N THR A 201 -8.30 -18.59 0.73
CA THR A 201 -7.57 -19.77 1.23
C THR A 201 -6.68 -20.42 0.18
N ASN A 202 -6.99 -20.26 -1.11
CA ASN A 202 -6.13 -20.78 -2.18
C ASN A 202 -4.90 -19.91 -2.37
N ASP A 203 -5.02 -18.59 -2.22
CA ASP A 203 -3.87 -17.67 -2.30
C ASP A 203 -2.83 -17.99 -1.22
N THR A 204 -3.25 -18.41 -0.02
CA THR A 204 -2.31 -18.76 1.07
C THR A 204 -1.44 -19.98 0.77
N LYS A 205 -1.79 -20.75 -0.27
CA LYS A 205 -1.04 -21.93 -0.73
C LYS A 205 -0.13 -21.63 -1.94
N LEU A 206 0.00 -20.35 -2.32
CA LEU A 206 0.83 -19.93 -3.44
C LEU A 206 2.30 -20.26 -3.19
N GLU A 207 2.89 -21.03 -4.09
CA GLU A 207 4.34 -21.26 -4.10
C GLU A 207 5.08 -20.00 -4.56
N SER A 208 5.54 -19.21 -3.60
CA SER A 208 6.28 -17.97 -3.86
C SER A 208 7.24 -17.66 -2.70
N PRO A 209 8.43 -17.07 -2.96
CA PRO A 209 9.30 -16.58 -1.88
C PRO A 209 8.66 -15.45 -1.06
N TYR A 210 7.65 -14.78 -1.60
CA TYR A 210 6.89 -13.73 -0.91
C TYR A 210 5.71 -14.27 -0.10
N ASN A 211 5.40 -15.57 -0.16
CA ASN A 211 4.29 -16.13 0.60
C ASN A 211 4.66 -16.24 2.08
N SER A 212 4.36 -15.20 2.85
CA SER A 212 4.60 -15.17 4.31
C SER A 212 3.65 -16.03 5.14
N TYR A 213 2.74 -16.77 4.50
CA TYR A 213 1.93 -17.80 5.15
C TYR A 213 2.66 -19.14 5.25
N GLN A 214 3.45 -19.48 4.23
CA GLN A 214 4.19 -20.75 4.15
C GLN A 214 5.66 -20.59 4.52
N ARG A 215 6.21 -19.39 4.40
CA ARG A 215 7.63 -19.10 4.66
C ARG A 215 7.81 -18.29 5.93
N MET A 216 8.87 -18.66 6.64
CA MET A 216 9.30 -18.02 7.88
C MET A 216 10.18 -16.81 7.58
N GLY A 217 10.17 -15.83 8.46
CA GLY A 217 10.98 -14.62 8.33
C GLY A 217 10.36 -13.57 7.40
N LEU A 218 11.19 -12.64 6.96
CA LEU A 218 10.80 -11.57 6.03
C LEU A 218 10.77 -12.08 4.59
N PRO A 219 9.94 -11.49 3.70
CA PRO A 219 10.07 -11.71 2.26
C PRO A 219 11.45 -11.24 1.76
N PRO A 220 11.90 -11.71 0.57
CA PRO A 220 13.25 -11.43 0.08
C PRO A 220 13.51 -9.95 -0.20
N THR A 221 12.48 -9.15 -0.49
CA THR A 221 12.58 -7.71 -0.77
C THR A 221 11.45 -6.94 -0.10
N PRO A 222 11.53 -5.61 -0.04
CA PRO A 222 10.35 -4.77 0.16
C PRO A 222 9.26 -5.08 -0.88
N ILE A 223 8.00 -4.85 -0.51
CA ILE A 223 6.81 -5.13 -1.35
C ILE A 223 6.08 -3.86 -1.83
N SER A 224 6.65 -2.70 -1.52
CA SER A 224 6.18 -1.37 -1.93
C SER A 224 7.22 -0.31 -1.54
N ASN A 225 7.02 0.94 -1.93
CA ASN A 225 7.82 2.08 -1.48
C ASN A 225 7.18 2.74 -0.23
N PRO A 226 7.74 2.53 0.99
CA PRO A 226 7.13 3.02 2.22
C PRO A 226 7.37 4.52 2.44
N GLY A 227 6.46 5.15 3.17
CA GLY A 227 6.62 6.50 3.67
C GLY A 227 7.46 6.60 4.94
N GLN A 228 7.72 7.83 5.37
CA GLN A 228 8.46 8.09 6.62
C GLN A 228 7.72 7.59 7.86
N ALA A 229 6.38 7.58 7.85
CA ALA A 229 5.58 7.11 8.97
C ALA A 229 5.74 5.60 9.19
N ALA A 230 5.65 4.80 8.12
CA ALA A 230 5.86 3.36 8.17
C ALA A 230 7.32 3.02 8.55
N MET A 231 8.30 3.76 8.01
CA MET A 231 9.71 3.56 8.40
C MET A 231 9.94 3.82 9.89
N ARG A 232 9.34 4.89 10.44
CA ARG A 232 9.43 5.17 11.87
C ARG A 232 8.75 4.09 12.72
N ALA A 233 7.63 3.54 12.27
CA ALA A 233 6.97 2.44 12.97
C ALA A 233 7.86 1.19 12.98
N ALA A 234 8.48 0.84 11.84
CA ALA A 234 9.37 -0.32 11.71
C ALA A 234 10.57 -0.28 12.69
N ILE A 235 11.14 0.90 12.94
CA ILE A 235 12.29 1.06 13.86
C ILE A 235 11.89 1.34 15.31
N ASN A 236 10.62 1.66 15.57
CA ASN A 236 10.10 1.99 16.90
C ASN A 236 8.72 1.36 17.11
N PRO A 237 8.63 0.01 17.17
CA PRO A 237 7.38 -0.70 17.34
C PRO A 237 6.71 -0.35 18.68
N THR A 238 5.40 -0.08 18.65
CA THR A 238 4.62 0.18 19.87
C THR A 238 4.76 -0.99 20.85
N PRO A 239 5.05 -0.78 22.14
CA PRO A 239 5.10 -1.87 23.12
C PRO A 239 3.76 -2.62 23.19
N GLY A 240 3.82 -3.95 23.27
CA GLY A 240 2.64 -4.80 23.38
C GLY A 240 2.92 -6.26 23.00
N ASN A 241 2.00 -7.16 23.31
CA ASN A 241 2.15 -8.61 23.12
C ASN A 241 1.29 -9.16 21.97
N TRP A 242 0.69 -8.30 21.17
CA TRP A 242 -0.22 -8.70 20.09
C TRP A 242 0.48 -9.60 19.07
N LEU A 243 -0.26 -10.61 18.60
CA LEU A 243 0.16 -11.54 17.55
C LEU A 243 -0.79 -11.53 16.35
N TYR A 244 -1.98 -10.97 16.53
CA TYR A 244 -3.03 -10.98 15.54
C TYR A 244 -3.66 -9.60 15.46
N PHE A 245 -4.12 -9.26 14.27
CA PHE A 245 -4.95 -8.09 14.05
C PHE A 245 -5.96 -8.37 12.94
N VAL A 246 -7.06 -7.61 12.94
CA VAL A 246 -8.04 -7.61 11.87
C VAL A 246 -8.81 -6.30 11.88
N THR A 247 -9.03 -5.75 10.70
CA THR A 247 -9.92 -4.60 10.52
C THR A 247 -11.34 -5.10 10.34
N VAL A 248 -12.15 -5.05 11.40
CA VAL A 248 -13.52 -5.58 11.42
C VAL A 248 -14.46 -4.73 10.56
N LYS A 249 -14.25 -3.41 10.56
CA LYS A 249 -14.92 -2.42 9.71
C LYS A 249 -14.02 -1.18 9.57
N PRO A 250 -14.29 -0.26 8.62
CA PRO A 250 -13.47 0.95 8.48
C PRO A 250 -13.33 1.70 9.80
N GLY A 251 -12.08 1.92 10.23
CA GLY A 251 -11.75 2.58 11.50
C GLY A 251 -11.79 1.70 12.76
N ASP A 252 -12.05 0.39 12.64
CA ASP A 252 -12.07 -0.58 13.75
C ASP A 252 -11.07 -1.70 13.47
N THR A 253 -9.79 -1.42 13.73
CA THR A 253 -8.71 -2.43 13.68
C THR A 253 -8.43 -2.91 15.10
N ARG A 254 -8.68 -4.20 15.33
CA ARG A 254 -8.52 -4.85 16.63
C ARG A 254 -7.22 -5.63 16.64
N PHE A 255 -6.55 -5.63 17.79
CA PHE A 255 -5.27 -6.30 18.01
C PHE A 255 -5.39 -7.20 19.23
N THR A 256 -4.93 -8.44 19.13
CA THR A 256 -4.98 -9.42 20.24
C THR A 256 -3.77 -10.33 20.24
N ALA A 257 -3.43 -10.86 21.42
CA ALA A 257 -2.48 -11.95 21.58
C ALA A 257 -3.18 -13.34 21.56
N SER A 258 -4.51 -13.38 21.67
CA SER A 258 -5.30 -14.61 21.74
C SER A 258 -5.80 -15.02 20.35
N TYR A 259 -5.48 -16.25 19.95
CA TYR A 259 -6.00 -16.83 18.71
C TYR A 259 -7.53 -16.96 18.73
N GLU A 260 -8.10 -17.34 19.87
CA GLU A 260 -9.56 -17.48 20.04
C GLU A 260 -10.28 -16.13 19.87
N GLU A 261 -9.71 -15.06 20.43
CA GLU A 261 -10.23 -13.72 20.23
C GLU A 261 -10.11 -13.28 18.77
N GLN A 262 -8.99 -13.60 18.11
CA GLN A 262 -8.85 -13.35 16.68
C GLN A 262 -9.93 -14.06 15.87
N GLN A 263 -10.24 -15.34 16.17
CA GLN A 263 -11.31 -16.06 15.49
C GLN A 263 -12.67 -15.36 15.64
N ARG A 264 -12.97 -14.85 16.84
CA ARG A 264 -14.20 -14.08 17.08
C ARG A 264 -14.23 -12.80 16.25
N ASN A 265 -13.13 -12.05 16.22
CA ASN A 265 -13.04 -10.82 15.42
C ASN A 265 -13.17 -11.09 13.91
N VAL A 266 -12.55 -12.17 13.41
CA VAL A 266 -12.67 -12.60 12.00
C VAL A 266 -14.09 -13.06 11.66
N ALA A 267 -14.75 -13.81 12.55
CA ALA A 267 -16.13 -14.21 12.37
C ALA A 267 -17.07 -13.00 12.29
N GLU A 268 -16.83 -11.97 13.11
CA GLU A 268 -17.58 -10.72 13.06
C GLU A 268 -17.36 -9.97 11.73
N PHE A 269 -16.10 -9.81 11.30
CA PHE A 269 -15.76 -9.24 10.01
C PHE A 269 -16.49 -9.94 8.85
N ASN A 270 -16.44 -11.28 8.81
CA ASN A 270 -17.09 -12.08 7.77
C ASN A 270 -18.62 -11.95 7.79
N ARG A 271 -19.23 -11.82 8.98
CA ARG A 271 -20.67 -11.57 9.13
C ARG A 271 -21.05 -10.19 8.58
N LEU A 272 -20.28 -9.15 8.92
CA LEU A 272 -20.53 -7.78 8.45
C LEU A 272 -20.38 -7.68 6.93
N ARG A 273 -19.34 -8.29 6.34
CA ARG A 273 -19.15 -8.33 4.88
C ARG A 273 -20.33 -8.97 4.15
N ARG A 274 -20.82 -10.12 4.63
CA ARG A 274 -21.98 -10.79 4.03
C ARG A 274 -23.24 -9.92 4.09
N SER A 275 -23.46 -9.23 5.21
CA SER A 275 -24.62 -8.33 5.35
C SER A 275 -24.57 -7.11 4.44
N ALA A 276 -23.36 -6.65 4.08
CA ALA A 276 -23.14 -5.52 3.19
C ALA A 276 -23.21 -5.89 1.69
N SER A 277 -23.29 -7.18 1.33
CA SER A 277 -23.35 -7.66 -0.06
C SER A 277 -24.49 -8.66 -0.29
N PRO A 278 -25.77 -8.23 -0.30
CA PRO A 278 -26.91 -9.15 -0.38
C PRO A 278 -27.15 -9.81 -1.76
N SER A 279 -26.37 -9.47 -2.80
CA SER A 279 -26.67 -9.84 -4.19
C SER A 279 -25.71 -10.86 -4.82
N ALA A 280 -25.09 -11.72 -4.02
CA ALA A 280 -24.23 -12.81 -4.51
C ALA A 280 -24.52 -14.14 -3.81
N SER A 281 -25.78 -14.56 -3.75
CA SER A 281 -26.15 -15.93 -3.40
C SER A 281 -26.03 -16.82 -4.65
N ASN A 282 -24.78 -17.16 -5.02
CA ASN A 282 -24.36 -18.37 -5.74
C ASN A 282 -22.91 -18.22 -6.22
N SER A 283 -21.95 -18.37 -5.29
CA SER A 283 -20.53 -18.66 -5.59
C SER A 283 -19.83 -19.16 -4.32
N PRO A 284 -18.83 -20.05 -4.44
CA PRO A 284 -18.33 -20.84 -3.31
C PRO A 284 -17.63 -19.98 -2.24
N SER A 285 -17.78 -20.45 -1.00
CA SER A 285 -17.40 -19.84 0.28
C SER A 285 -16.03 -19.14 0.27
N THR A 286 -16.06 -17.81 0.23
CA THR A 286 -14.89 -16.94 0.42
C THR A 286 -14.72 -16.65 1.91
N SER A 287 -13.99 -17.52 2.61
CA SER A 287 -13.55 -17.26 3.99
C SER A 287 -12.11 -16.77 3.97
N ILE A 288 -11.82 -15.64 4.63
CA ILE A 288 -10.45 -15.36 5.08
C ILE A 288 -10.13 -16.45 6.11
N SER A 289 -9.29 -17.41 5.72
CA SER A 289 -8.82 -18.46 6.62
C SER A 289 -7.61 -17.92 7.36
N THR A 290 -7.74 -17.70 8.65
CA THR A 290 -6.57 -17.65 9.52
C THR A 290 -5.93 -19.04 9.52
N PRO A 291 -4.63 -19.19 9.23
CA PRO A 291 -3.99 -20.48 9.36
C PRO A 291 -3.82 -20.82 10.83
N VAL A 292 -4.06 -22.07 11.16
CA VAL A 292 -3.77 -22.67 12.47
C VAL A 292 -2.25 -22.60 12.69
N PRO A 293 -1.75 -22.18 13.87
CA PRO A 293 -0.33 -22.30 14.17
C PRO A 293 0.04 -23.79 14.22
N GLY A 294 1.01 -24.20 13.39
CA GLY A 294 1.64 -25.51 13.54
C GLY A 294 2.38 -25.58 14.87
N SER A 295 2.11 -26.62 15.66
CA SER A 295 2.89 -26.94 16.85
C SER A 295 4.37 -27.08 16.50
N PRO A 296 5.32 -26.60 17.32
CA PRO A 296 6.72 -26.87 17.09
C PRO A 296 6.97 -28.37 17.22
N SER A 297 7.36 -29.01 16.12
CA SER A 297 7.92 -30.36 16.15
C SER A 297 9.26 -30.27 16.88
N ALA A 298 9.28 -30.73 18.13
CA ALA A 298 10.50 -30.90 18.89
C ALA A 298 11.31 -32.05 18.28
N SER A 299 12.35 -31.72 17.53
CA SER A 299 13.44 -32.64 17.22
C SER A 299 14.69 -32.10 17.88
N ALA A 300 14.98 -32.61 19.08
CA ALA A 300 16.28 -32.45 19.73
C ALA A 300 17.28 -33.41 19.06
N PRO A 301 18.51 -32.98 18.75
CA PRO A 301 19.55 -33.93 18.38
C PRO A 301 20.18 -34.53 19.64
N SER A 302 20.38 -35.86 19.59
CA SER A 302 21.40 -36.57 20.37
C SER A 302 22.74 -36.47 19.67
#